data_AF-A0A5A7V0N2-F1
#
_entry.id   AF-A0A5A7V0N2-F1
#
_cell.length_a   1.000
_cell.length_b   1.000
_cell.length_c   1.000
_cell.angle_alpha   90.00
_cell.angle_beta   90.00
_cell.angle_gamma   90.00
#
_symmetry.space_group_name_H-M   'P 1'
#
loop_
_entity.id
_entity.type
_entity.pdbx_description
1 polymer ?
#
loop_
_entity_poly.entity_id
_entity_poly.type
_entity_poly.pdbx_seq_one_letter_code
_entity_poly.pdbx_strand_id
1 'polypeptide(L)'
;MDVVAYYGVLQEIILLDYYVYQLPIFKCDWANVRNGVKVEEGFTLVNLHQSQSKFVREPFILASQVKQVFYARENDTSNWYVVLKAPPRGFHDLEMYDENYDDTLVSNENISNAVEDVDESDEITYARQDCEGVFISEVV
;
A
#
# COMPACT_ATOMS: atom_id res chain seq x y z
N MET A 1 13.30 -5.93 12.29
CA MET A 1 13.45 -5.87 10.82
C MET A 1 13.15 -4.44 10.42
N ASP A 2 14.01 -3.79 9.63
CA ASP A 2 13.69 -2.48 9.09
C ASP A 2 12.50 -2.62 8.14
N VAL A 3 11.42 -1.88 8.40
CA VAL A 3 10.24 -1.86 7.52
C VAL A 3 10.61 -1.08 6.27
N VAL A 4 10.66 -1.76 5.12
CA VAL A 4 10.90 -1.11 3.83
C VAL A 4 9.59 -0.51 3.33
N ALA A 5 9.54 0.81 3.17
CA ALA A 5 8.38 1.51 2.61
C ALA A 5 8.45 1.53 1.07
N TYR A 6 7.30 1.29 0.43
CA TYR A 6 7.13 1.34 -1.01
C TYR A 6 6.17 2.48 -1.35
N TYR A 7 6.49 3.22 -2.41
CA TYR A 7 5.70 4.35 -2.88
C TYR A 7 5.27 4.12 -4.32
N GLY A 8 4.01 4.38 -4.62
CA GLY A 8 3.46 4.18 -5.95
C GLY A 8 2.27 5.08 -6.23
N VAL A 9 1.86 5.09 -7.49
CA VAL A 9 0.66 5.77 -7.97
C VAL A 9 -0.41 4.71 -8.20
N LEU A 10 -1.57 4.89 -7.55
CA LEU A 10 -2.73 4.04 -7.76
C LEU A 10 -3.21 4.19 -9.21
N GLN A 11 -3.32 3.06 -9.92
CA GLN A 11 -3.81 2.99 -11.30
C GLN A 11 -5.24 2.47 -11.34
N GLU A 12 -5.50 1.34 -10.66
CA GLU A 12 -6.80 0.68 -10.68
C GLU A 12 -7.17 0.18 -9.28
N ILE A 13 -8.46 0.25 -8.96
CA ILE A 13 -9.06 -0.41 -7.80
C ILE A 13 -9.83 -1.59 -8.34
N ILE A 14 -9.46 -2.80 -7.92
CA ILE A 14 -10.09 -4.04 -8.34
C ILE A 14 -10.73 -4.67 -7.11
N LEU A 15 -11.99 -5.05 -7.23
CA LEU A 15 -12.71 -5.77 -6.20
C LEU A 15 -12.84 -7.23 -6.62
N LEU A 16 -12.17 -8.14 -5.92
CA LEU A 16 -12.34 -9.56 -6.13
C LEU A 16 -13.58 -10.03 -5.34
N ASP A 17 -14.58 -10.56 -6.04
CA ASP A 17 -15.79 -11.08 -5.41
C ASP A 17 -15.72 -12.61 -5.32
N TYR A 18 -15.56 -13.12 -4.10
CA TYR A 18 -15.51 -14.55 -3.82
C TYR A 18 -16.88 -15.11 -3.38
N TYR A 19 -17.97 -14.39 -3.64
CA TYR A 19 -19.35 -14.66 -3.18
C TYR A 19 -19.57 -14.57 -1.67
N VAL A 20 -18.62 -15.03 -0.86
CA VAL A 20 -18.67 -15.02 0.61
C VAL A 20 -18.08 -13.72 1.17
N TYR A 21 -17.07 -13.16 0.51
CA TYR A 21 -16.47 -11.89 0.87
C TYR A 21 -15.91 -11.19 -0.37
N GLN A 22 -15.67 -9.90 -0.23
CA GLN A 22 -15.07 -9.06 -1.25
C GLN A 22 -13.68 -8.62 -0.80
N LEU A 23 -12.68 -8.78 -1.66
CA LEU A 23 -11.29 -8.43 -1.38
C LEU A 23 -10.82 -7.29 -2.30
N PRO A 24 -10.66 -6.06 -1.77
CA PRO A 24 -10.13 -4.95 -2.56
C PRO A 24 -8.62 -5.06 -2.72
N ILE A 25 -8.18 -5.03 -3.98
CA ILE A 25 -6.77 -4.98 -4.39
C ILE A 25 -6.52 -3.74 -5.24
N PHE A 26 -5.34 -3.16 -5.09
CA PHE A 26 -4.90 -2.00 -5.86
C PHE A 26 -3.82 -2.41 -6.84
N LYS A 27 -3.95 -1.93 -8.06
CA LYS A 27 -2.88 -1.94 -9.04
C LYS A 27 -2.14 -0.61 -8.95
N CYS A 28 -0.84 -0.65 -8.72
CA CYS A 28 -0.02 0.53 -8.54
C CYS A 28 1.18 0.53 -9.51
N ASP A 29 1.53 1.71 -9.98
CA ASP A 29 2.84 1.95 -10.58
C ASP A 29 3.83 2.34 -9.48
N TRP A 30 4.78 1.46 -9.23
CA TRP A 30 5.72 1.61 -8.11
C TRP A 30 6.97 2.40 -8.51
N ALA A 31 7.43 3.25 -7.58
CA ALA A 31 8.74 3.86 -7.64
C ALA A 31 9.84 2.82 -7.44
N ASN A 32 11.03 3.07 -8.00
CA ASN A 32 12.16 2.19 -7.79
C ASN A 32 12.70 2.34 -6.36
N VAL A 33 12.60 1.28 -5.55
CA VAL A 33 13.04 1.32 -4.13
C VAL A 33 14.54 1.59 -3.97
N ARG A 34 15.38 1.21 -4.94
CA ARG A 34 16.84 1.36 -4.82
C ARG A 34 17.34 2.77 -5.14
N ASN A 35 16.76 3.42 -6.14
CA ASN A 35 17.26 4.72 -6.65
C ASN A 35 16.16 5.76 -6.89
N GLY A 36 14.90 5.40 -6.71
CA GLY A 36 13.73 6.26 -6.87
C GLY A 36 13.14 6.74 -5.55
N VAL A 37 13.76 6.45 -4.41
CA VAL A 37 13.39 6.97 -3.09
C VAL A 37 14.64 7.49 -2.39
N LYS A 38 14.58 8.71 -1.86
CA LYS A 38 15.63 9.28 -1.01
C LYS A 38 15.02 10.15 0.09
N VAL A 39 15.81 10.41 1.13
CA VAL A 39 15.46 11.37 2.18
C VAL A 39 16.42 12.55 2.09
N GLU A 40 15.88 13.77 2.04
CA GLU A 40 16.64 15.01 1.94
C GLU A 40 15.97 16.06 2.83
N GLU A 41 16.75 16.70 3.70
CA GLU A 41 16.25 17.75 4.62
C GLU A 41 15.02 17.33 5.47
N GLY A 42 14.90 16.04 5.78
CA GLY A 42 13.77 15.49 6.55
C GLY A 42 12.55 15.12 5.70
N PHE A 43 12.57 15.39 4.39
CA PHE A 43 11.50 15.02 3.46
C PHE A 43 11.82 13.72 2.73
N THR A 44 10.81 12.88 2.54
CA THR A 44 10.89 11.75 1.61
C THR A 44 10.61 12.24 0.20
N LEU A 45 11.57 12.01 -0.70
CA LEU A 45 11.48 12.31 -2.12
C LEU A 45 11.37 11.04 -2.93
N VAL A 46 10.41 11.01 -3.86
CA VAL A 46 10.11 9.86 -4.71
C VAL A 46 10.18 10.27 -6.17
N ASN A 47 10.86 9.47 -6.99
CA ASN A 47 10.88 9.63 -8.43
C ASN A 47 9.83 8.70 -9.07
N LEU A 48 8.73 9.30 -9.53
CA LEU A 48 7.59 8.61 -10.15
C LEU A 48 7.68 8.52 -11.68
N HIS A 49 8.57 9.30 -12.31
CA HIS A 49 8.75 9.27 -13.77
C HIS A 49 9.50 8.02 -14.24
N GLN A 50 10.30 7.44 -13.36
CA GLN A 50 11.11 6.26 -13.66
C GLN A 50 10.39 4.97 -13.26
N SER A 51 9.13 4.80 -13.71
CA SER A 51 8.47 3.50 -13.68
C SER A 51 9.18 2.59 -14.68
N GLN A 52 9.95 1.58 -14.26
CA GLN A 52 10.44 0.55 -15.19
C GLN A 52 10.75 -0.84 -14.58
N SER A 53 10.27 -1.83 -15.34
CA SER A 53 10.56 -3.27 -15.47
C SER A 53 10.43 -4.22 -14.29
N LYS A 54 10.91 -3.91 -13.07
CA LYS A 54 10.92 -4.92 -11.98
C LYS A 54 9.56 -5.08 -11.30
N PHE A 55 8.87 -3.98 -11.03
CA PHE A 55 7.54 -4.00 -10.42
C PHE A 55 6.40 -4.16 -11.42
N VAL A 56 6.70 -4.19 -12.72
CA VAL A 56 5.71 -4.59 -13.75
C VAL A 56 5.20 -6.01 -13.49
N ARG A 57 6.01 -6.86 -12.84
CA ARG A 57 5.66 -8.24 -12.48
C ARG A 57 4.82 -8.35 -11.20
N GLU A 58 4.85 -7.34 -10.33
CA GLU A 58 4.11 -7.33 -9.04
C GLU A 58 3.41 -5.98 -8.83
N PRO A 59 2.41 -5.64 -9.66
CA PRO A 59 1.74 -4.34 -9.57
C PRO A 59 0.63 -4.32 -8.51
N PHE A 60 0.26 -5.47 -7.95
CA PHE A 60 -0.91 -5.61 -7.07
C PHE A 60 -0.52 -5.60 -5.60
N ILE A 61 -1.32 -4.91 -4.78
CA ILE A 61 -1.22 -4.88 -3.32
C ILE A 61 -2.62 -4.91 -2.69
N LEU A 62 -2.75 -5.46 -1.48
CA LEU A 62 -4.01 -5.43 -0.75
C LEU A 62 -4.29 -4.00 -0.28
N ALA A 63 -5.56 -3.57 -0.35
CA ALA A 63 -5.94 -2.25 0.14
C ALA A 63 -5.66 -2.06 1.65
N SER A 64 -5.67 -3.14 2.44
CA SER A 64 -5.35 -3.12 3.88
C SER A 64 -3.87 -2.88 4.18
N GLN A 65 -2.98 -3.08 3.20
CA GLN A 65 -1.54 -2.92 3.38
C GLN A 65 -1.02 -1.53 2.98
N VAL A 66 -1.90 -0.65 2.47
CA VAL A 66 -1.49 0.64 1.95
C VAL A 66 -1.93 1.79 2.84
N LYS A 67 -1.11 2.84 2.85
CA LYS A 67 -1.48 4.14 3.40
C LYS A 67 -1.57 5.14 2.27
N GLN A 68 -2.60 5.98 2.30
CA GLN A 68 -2.75 7.04 1.32
C GLN A 68 -1.71 8.14 1.56
N VAL A 69 -1.05 8.53 0.47
CA VAL A 69 -0.11 9.64 0.45
C VAL A 69 -0.39 10.52 -0.78
N PHE A 70 0.03 11.77 -0.72
CA PHE A 70 0.00 12.70 -1.84
C PHE A 70 1.43 13.05 -2.26
N TYR A 71 1.57 13.48 -3.51
CA TYR A 71 2.86 13.83 -4.10
C TYR A 71 2.83 15.28 -4.55
N ALA A 72 3.79 16.08 -4.07
CA ALA A 72 3.96 17.48 -4.47
C ALA A 72 5.31 17.66 -5.15
N ARG A 73 5.38 18.50 -6.18
CA ARG A 73 6.62 18.88 -6.84
C ARG A 73 6.71 20.40 -6.94
N GLU A 74 7.92 20.93 -6.89
CA GLU A 74 8.18 22.37 -6.99
C GLU A 74 7.85 22.92 -8.39
N ASN A 75 8.19 22.15 -9.43
CA ASN A 75 8.01 22.53 -10.84
C ASN A 75 7.91 21.29 -11.73
N ASP A 76 7.48 21.49 -12.98
CA ASP A 76 7.26 20.41 -13.96
C ASP A 76 8.55 19.80 -14.52
N THR A 77 9.71 20.40 -14.26
CA THR A 77 11.01 19.92 -14.74
C THR A 77 11.67 18.94 -13.77
N SER A 78 11.28 18.95 -12.50
CA SER A 78 11.76 17.99 -11.50
C SER A 78 11.04 16.65 -11.63
N ASN A 79 11.82 15.57 -11.65
CA ASN A 79 11.32 14.20 -11.57
C ASN A 79 11.07 13.73 -10.11
N TRP A 80 11.37 14.57 -9.12
CA TRP A 80 11.27 14.25 -7.70
C TRP A 80 10.05 14.91 -7.08
N TYR A 81 9.29 14.10 -6.33
CA TYR A 81 8.10 14.49 -5.61
C TYR A 81 8.31 14.33 -4.12
N VAL A 82 7.93 15.34 -3.35
CA VAL A 82 7.82 15.25 -1.89
C VAL A 82 6.58 14.42 -1.55
N VAL A 83 6.74 13.46 -0.65
CA VAL A 83 5.63 12.66 -0.12
C VAL A 83 4.96 13.41 1.03
N LEU A 84 3.65 13.59 0.93
CA LEU A 84 2.80 14.16 1.95
C LEU A 84 1.90 13.06 2.51
N LYS A 85 2.00 12.77 3.82
CA LYS A 85 1.12 11.79 4.46
C LYS A 85 -0.29 12.35 4.55
N ALA A 86 -1.29 11.56 4.17
CA ALA A 86 -2.68 11.95 4.36
C ALA A 86 -3.04 11.88 5.86
N PRO A 87 -3.77 12.88 6.40
CA PRO A 87 -4.37 12.75 7.72
C PRO A 87 -5.31 11.54 7.77
N PRO A 88 -5.46 10.86 8.92
CA PRO A 88 -6.44 9.80 9.09
C PRO A 88 -7.84 10.27 8.70
N ARG A 89 -8.62 9.41 8.02
CA ARG A 89 -10.00 9.77 7.64
C ARG A 89 -10.82 9.99 8.91
N GLY A 90 -11.45 11.15 9.04
CA GLY A 90 -12.30 11.50 10.19
C GLY A 90 -11.66 12.47 11.20
N PHE A 91 -10.38 12.82 11.06
CA PHE A 91 -9.76 13.88 11.85
C PHE A 91 -10.16 15.26 11.32
N HIS A 92 -11.23 15.82 11.87
CA HIS A 92 -11.65 17.21 11.64
C HIS A 92 -11.24 18.16 12.78
N ASP A 93 -10.64 17.66 13.86
CA ASP A 93 -10.12 18.49 14.96
C ASP A 93 -8.59 18.63 14.86
N LEU A 94 -8.19 19.80 14.34
CA LEU A 94 -6.83 20.30 14.27
C LEU A 94 -6.29 20.55 15.67
N GLU A 95 -5.65 19.56 16.31
CA GLU A 95 -4.68 19.79 17.42
C GLU A 95 -3.95 18.50 17.89
N MET A 96 -4.34 17.30 17.43
CA MET A 96 -3.73 16.02 17.83
C MET A 96 -3.18 15.17 16.67
N TYR A 97 -2.79 15.79 15.55
CA TYR A 97 -2.12 15.06 14.47
C TYR A 97 -0.61 14.97 14.73
N ASP A 98 -0.15 13.78 15.14
CA ASP A 98 1.27 13.44 15.12
C ASP A 98 1.60 12.69 13.82
N GLU A 99 2.43 13.29 12.97
CA GLU A 99 2.90 12.73 11.71
C GLU A 99 3.70 11.42 11.87
N ASN A 100 4.14 11.10 13.09
CA ASN A 100 4.83 9.86 13.45
C ASN A 100 3.90 8.79 14.05
N TYR A 101 2.61 9.10 14.27
CA TYR A 101 1.67 8.15 14.81
C TYR A 101 1.30 7.08 13.78
N ASP A 102 1.56 5.81 14.11
CA ASP A 102 1.28 4.67 13.25
C ASP A 102 -0.20 4.25 13.39
N ASP A 103 -1.05 4.79 12.51
CA ASP A 103 -2.51 4.51 12.47
C ASP A 103 -2.89 3.08 12.03
N THR A 104 -1.92 2.16 11.99
CA THR A 104 -2.12 0.74 11.63
C THR A 104 -2.98 -0.02 12.64
N LEU A 105 -3.22 0.54 13.83
CA LEU A 105 -4.05 -0.08 14.86
C LEU A 105 -5.53 0.34 14.79
N VAL A 106 -5.87 1.50 14.23
CA VAL A 106 -7.25 2.05 14.30
C VAL A 106 -8.03 1.81 13.02
N SER A 107 -7.34 1.60 11.89
CA SER A 107 -7.98 1.36 10.58
C SER A 107 -8.56 -0.06 10.42
N ASN A 108 -8.22 -0.99 11.31
CA ASN A 108 -8.77 -2.35 11.32
C ASN A 108 -10.20 -2.43 11.88
N GLU A 109 -10.62 -1.48 12.73
CA GLU A 109 -11.95 -1.54 13.37
C GLU A 109 -13.11 -1.27 12.38
N ASN A 110 -12.82 -0.65 11.24
CA ASN A 110 -13.83 -0.40 10.20
C ASN A 110 -13.91 -1.52 9.15
N ILE A 111 -12.95 -2.45 9.14
CA ILE A 111 -13.03 -3.69 8.35
C ILE A 111 -13.57 -4.83 9.22
N SER A 112 -13.30 -4.82 10.53
CA SER A 112 -13.80 -5.85 11.47
C SER A 112 -15.32 -5.86 11.61
N ASN A 113 -16.01 -4.73 11.38
CA ASN A 113 -17.48 -4.71 11.41
C ASN A 113 -18.14 -5.48 10.25
N ALA A 114 -17.36 -6.01 9.30
CA ALA A 114 -17.84 -6.91 8.25
C ALA A 114 -17.31 -8.35 8.37
N VAL A 115 -16.58 -8.68 9.45
CA VAL A 115 -16.05 -10.03 9.69
C VAL A 115 -16.71 -10.57 10.95
N GLU A 116 -17.77 -11.36 10.78
CA GLU A 116 -18.32 -12.15 11.89
C GLU A 116 -17.23 -13.08 12.42
N ASP A 117 -17.01 -13.02 13.74
CA ASP A 117 -16.22 -13.86 14.63
C ASP A 117 -15.42 -15.01 13.98
N VAL A 118 -14.11 -14.81 13.82
CA VAL A 118 -13.17 -15.92 13.61
C VAL A 118 -12.15 -15.91 14.75
N ASP A 119 -12.15 -17.03 15.49
CA ASP A 119 -11.37 -17.34 16.68
C ASP A 119 -9.87 -17.03 16.51
N GLU A 120 -9.29 -16.37 17.52
CA GLU A 120 -8.00 -15.66 17.46
C GLU A 120 -6.78 -16.60 17.66
N SER A 121 -6.93 -17.92 17.47
CA SER A 121 -5.91 -18.91 17.85
C SER A 121 -5.02 -19.44 16.73
N ASP A 122 -5.35 -19.21 15.46
CA ASP A 122 -4.66 -19.88 14.36
C ASP A 122 -3.74 -18.93 13.61
N GLU A 123 -2.46 -19.29 13.57
CA GLU A 123 -1.39 -18.65 12.80
C GLU A 123 -1.86 -18.44 11.34
N ILE A 124 -2.30 -17.21 11.01
CA ILE A 124 -2.96 -16.90 9.74
C ILE A 124 -1.97 -17.12 8.60
N THR A 125 -2.02 -18.31 8.03
CA THR A 125 -1.27 -18.67 6.85
C THR A 125 -2.06 -18.17 5.65
N TYR A 126 -1.54 -17.18 4.91
CA TYR A 126 -2.19 -16.63 3.71
C TYR A 126 -2.27 -17.63 2.52
N ALA A 127 -2.00 -18.91 2.76
CA ALA A 127 -2.11 -19.97 1.78
C ALA A 127 -3.45 -20.71 1.94
N ARG A 128 -4.19 -20.83 0.83
CA ARG A 128 -5.41 -21.65 0.73
C ARG A 128 -5.03 -23.13 0.94
N GLN A 129 -5.47 -23.75 2.04
CA GLN A 129 -5.18 -25.17 2.32
C GLN A 129 -6.03 -26.15 1.48
N ASP A 130 -7.10 -25.68 0.86
CA ASP A 130 -8.02 -26.48 0.03
C ASP A 130 -7.55 -26.61 -1.43
N CYS A 131 -6.50 -25.89 -1.81
CA CYS A 131 -6.02 -25.83 -3.18
C CYS A 131 -4.50 -26.09 -3.21
N GLU A 132 -4.06 -27.07 -4.00
CA GLU A 132 -2.64 -27.26 -4.27
C GLU A 132 -2.15 -26.09 -5.14
N GLY A 133 -1.15 -25.34 -4.66
CA GLY A 133 -0.62 -24.19 -5.37
C GLY A 133 -0.01 -24.60 -6.71
N VAL A 134 -0.46 -23.98 -7.80
CA VAL A 134 0.09 -24.25 -9.14
C VAL A 134 1.29 -23.34 -9.37
N PHE A 135 2.49 -23.92 -9.40
CA PHE A 135 3.70 -23.23 -9.82
C PHE A 135 3.71 -23.09 -11.35
N ILE A 136 3.61 -21.88 -11.86
CA ILE A 136 3.78 -21.62 -13.29
C ILE A 136 5.29 -21.54 -13.57
N SER A 137 5.86 -22.62 -14.10
CA SER A 137 7.30 -22.75 -14.32
C SER A 137 7.82 -22.03 -15.56
N GLU A 138 6.95 -21.62 -16.50
CA GLU A 138 7.35 -20.88 -17.70
C GLU A 138 6.24 -19.89 -18.12
N VAL A 139 6.64 -18.64 -18.32
CA VAL A 139 5.84 -17.62 -19.00
C VAL A 139 6.31 -17.64 -20.45
N VAL A 140 5.43 -18.06 -21.37
CA VAL A 140 5.68 -18.09 -22.81
C VAL A 140 5.97 -16.69 -23.35
#